data_AF-A0A1A8NVH3-F1
#
_entry.id   AF-A0A1A8NVH3-F1
#
_cell.length_a   1.000
_cell.length_b   1.000
_cell.length_c   1.000
_cell.angle_alpha   90.00
_cell.angle_beta   90.00
_cell.angle_gamma   90.00
#
_symmetry.space_group_name_H-M   'P 1'
#
loop_
_entity.id
_entity.type
_entity.pdbx_description
1 polymer ?
#
loop_
_entity_poly.entity_id
_entity_poly.type
_entity_poly.pdbx_seq_one_letter_code
_entity_poly.pdbx_strand_id
1 'polypeptide(L)'
;STDLFCRRTKASLIRSPTPTAPATARRKRRGIIEKRRRDRINSSLSELRRLIPTALEKQGSAKLEKAEILQMTVDHLKMLQATGGKGPLDVQVSALDFLSLGFGECVTEVSRYLSSMEAQDYSDPLYSRLLSHLTSCAS
;
A
#
# COMPACT_ATOMS: atom_id res chain seq x y z
N SER A 1 55.37 71.03 -46.64
CA SER A 1 54.31 71.78 -45.94
C SER A 1 52.98 71.16 -46.33
N THR A 2 52.08 70.97 -45.36
CA THR A 2 50.81 70.18 -45.34
C THR A 2 51.01 68.66 -45.18
N ASP A 3 50.35 67.88 -44.31
CA ASP A 3 49.48 68.07 -43.14
C ASP A 3 49.41 66.66 -42.46
N LEU A 4 50.03 66.44 -41.31
CA LEU A 4 49.38 66.23 -40.00
C LEU A 4 47.89 65.81 -40.01
N PHE A 5 47.59 64.50 -39.96
CA PHE A 5 46.53 64.03 -39.04
C PHE A 5 46.64 62.57 -38.61
N CYS A 6 46.97 62.41 -37.33
CA CYS A 6 46.78 61.22 -36.52
C CYS A 6 45.29 61.03 -36.21
N ARG A 7 44.69 59.90 -36.63
CA ARG A 7 43.50 59.32 -35.96
C ARG A 7 43.59 57.80 -35.93
N ARG A 8 44.38 57.29 -34.99
CA ARG A 8 44.23 55.93 -34.47
C ARG A 8 43.27 56.00 -33.29
N THR A 9 41.97 56.01 -33.57
CA THR A 9 40.92 55.95 -32.54
C THR A 9 40.85 54.54 -31.95
N LYS A 10 41.02 54.48 -30.63
CA LYS A 10 40.74 53.33 -29.77
C LYS A 10 39.25 52.93 -29.92
N ALA A 11 38.99 51.67 -30.23
CA ALA A 11 37.70 51.01 -29.97
C ALA A 11 38.00 49.84 -29.03
N SER A 12 38.06 50.10 -27.72
CA SER A 12 36.94 49.84 -26.79
C SER A 12 36.40 48.42 -26.92
N LEU A 13 36.89 47.56 -26.01
CA LEU A 13 36.33 46.25 -25.67
C LEU A 13 34.89 46.45 -25.16
N ILE A 14 33.91 46.52 -26.06
CA ILE A 14 32.51 46.35 -25.69
C ILE A 14 32.18 44.87 -25.82
N ARG A 15 32.47 44.14 -24.73
CA ARG A 15 31.94 42.81 -24.48
C ARG A 15 30.43 42.95 -24.34
N SER A 16 29.71 42.56 -25.39
CA SER A 16 28.26 42.44 -25.40
C SER A 16 27.80 41.44 -24.31
N PRO A 17 26.73 41.73 -23.55
CA PRO A 17 26.21 40.78 -22.58
C PRO A 17 25.49 39.66 -23.33
N THR A 18 26.08 38.47 -23.34
CA THR A 18 25.45 37.24 -23.82
C THR A 18 24.16 36.94 -23.03
N PRO A 19 22.99 36.71 -23.65
CA PRO A 19 21.75 36.40 -22.94
C PRO A 19 21.62 34.92 -22.51
N THR A 20 22.72 34.17 -22.39
CA THR A 20 22.71 32.70 -22.23
C THR A 20 22.68 32.20 -20.77
N ALA A 21 22.92 33.07 -19.78
CA ALA A 21 22.91 32.71 -18.36
C ALA A 21 21.52 32.38 -17.76
N PRO A 22 20.43 33.14 -18.00
CA PRO A 22 19.13 32.85 -17.39
C PRO A 22 18.46 31.59 -17.95
N ALA A 23 18.65 31.29 -19.25
CA ALA A 23 18.07 30.12 -19.90
C ALA A 23 18.68 28.79 -19.40
N THR A 24 20.00 28.76 -19.18
CA THR A 24 20.70 27.58 -18.66
C THR A 24 20.40 27.34 -17.18
N ALA A 25 20.28 28.38 -16.36
CA ALA A 25 19.85 28.28 -14.96
C ALA A 25 18.40 27.76 -14.83
N ARG A 26 17.49 28.19 -15.71
CA ARG A 26 16.10 27.69 -15.76
C ARG A 26 16.06 26.21 -16.18
N ARG A 27 16.87 25.80 -17.15
CA ARG A 27 17.01 24.38 -17.56
C ARG A 27 17.59 23.51 -16.43
N LYS A 28 18.64 23.98 -15.74
CA LYS A 28 19.19 23.28 -14.57
C LYS A 28 18.15 23.11 -13.45
N ARG A 29 17.40 24.17 -13.11
CA ARG A 29 16.30 24.09 -12.13
C ARG A 29 15.20 23.11 -12.54
N ARG A 30 14.80 23.12 -13.82
CA ARG A 30 13.85 22.13 -14.37
C ARG A 30 14.38 20.70 -14.22
N GLY A 31 15.67 20.46 -14.46
CA GLY A 31 16.31 19.16 -14.27
C GLY A 31 16.28 18.67 -12.83
N ILE A 32 16.48 19.55 -11.84
CA ILE A 32 16.43 19.21 -10.42
C ILE A 32 15.00 18.82 -9.99
N ILE A 33 13.99 19.58 -10.44
CA ILE A 33 12.58 19.30 -10.13
C ILE A 33 12.17 17.94 -10.71
N GLU A 34 12.51 17.69 -11.97
CA GLU A 34 12.17 16.41 -12.62
C GLU A 34 12.92 15.22 -12.00
N LYS A 35 14.18 15.42 -11.57
CA LYS A 35 14.91 14.41 -10.79
C LYS A 35 14.14 14.05 -9.51
N ARG A 36 13.76 15.05 -8.70
CA ARG A 36 12.97 14.82 -7.48
C ARG A 36 11.63 14.12 -7.75
N ARG A 37 10.94 14.49 -8.84
CA ARG A 37 9.69 13.81 -9.25
C ARG A 37 9.93 12.33 -9.53
N ARG A 38 10.98 12.00 -10.30
CA ARG A 38 11.34 10.62 -10.63
C ARG A 38 11.75 9.82 -9.39
N ASP A 39 12.50 10.44 -8.49
CA ASP A 39 12.93 9.81 -7.23
C ASP A 39 11.71 9.45 -6.37
N ARG A 40 10.73 10.37 -6.24
CA ARG A 40 9.47 10.09 -5.53
C ARG A 40 8.70 8.92 -6.16
N ILE A 41 8.57 8.90 -7.49
CA ILE A 41 7.87 7.81 -8.20
C ILE A 41 8.57 6.46 -7.95
N ASN A 42 9.90 6.43 -8.02
CA ASN A 42 10.65 5.19 -7.79
C ASN A 42 10.57 4.73 -6.32
N SER A 43 10.52 5.67 -5.36
CA SER A 43 10.29 5.36 -3.95
C SER A 43 8.93 4.69 -3.77
N SER A 44 7.86 5.27 -4.31
CA SER A 44 6.52 4.69 -4.22
C SER A 44 6.43 3.31 -4.88
N LEU A 45 7.06 3.10 -6.04
CA LEU A 45 7.09 1.78 -6.67
C LEU A 45 7.82 0.73 -5.83
N SER A 46 8.87 1.13 -5.11
CA SER A 46 9.61 0.24 -4.21
C SER A 46 8.78 -0.12 -2.98
N GLU A 47 8.02 0.85 -2.46
CA GLU A 47 7.08 0.63 -1.35
C GLU A 47 5.93 -0.29 -1.76
N LEU A 48 5.34 -0.08 -2.95
CA LEU A 48 4.29 -0.95 -3.49
C LEU A 48 4.75 -2.40 -3.61
N ARG A 49 5.98 -2.66 -4.07
CA ARG A 49 6.54 -4.04 -4.11
C ARG A 49 6.53 -4.72 -2.75
N ARG A 50 6.72 -3.96 -1.67
CA ARG A 50 6.80 -4.48 -0.31
C ARG A 50 5.43 -4.65 0.34
N LEU A 51 4.44 -3.84 -0.08
CA LEU A 51 3.10 -3.85 0.49
C LEU A 51 2.16 -4.85 -0.20
N ILE A 52 2.35 -5.11 -1.48
CA ILE A 52 1.48 -6.00 -2.25
C ILE A 52 1.97 -7.45 -2.14
N PRO A 53 1.17 -8.39 -1.59
CA PRO A 53 1.62 -9.76 -1.30
C PRO A 53 2.22 -10.47 -2.52
N THR A 54 1.53 -10.41 -3.65
CA THR A 54 1.99 -11.04 -4.90
C THR A 54 3.30 -10.43 -5.41
N ALA A 55 3.52 -9.13 -5.20
CA ALA A 55 4.74 -8.46 -5.64
C ALA A 55 5.92 -8.78 -4.72
N LEU A 56 5.65 -8.96 -3.42
CA LEU A 56 6.61 -9.36 -2.41
C LEU A 56 7.12 -10.79 -2.66
N GLU A 57 6.23 -11.74 -2.98
CA GLU A 57 6.59 -13.11 -3.32
C GLU A 57 7.54 -13.17 -4.52
N LYS A 58 7.33 -12.30 -5.51
CA LYS A 58 8.18 -12.21 -6.69
C LYS A 58 9.49 -11.43 -6.47
N GLN A 59 9.72 -10.82 -5.30
CA GLN A 59 10.93 -10.04 -5.04
C GLN A 59 12.23 -10.87 -5.11
N GLY A 60 12.15 -12.19 -4.91
CA GLY A 60 13.27 -13.12 -5.09
C GLY A 60 13.54 -13.55 -6.53
N SER A 61 12.67 -13.16 -7.47
CA SER A 61 12.79 -13.46 -8.91
C SER A 61 13.38 -12.27 -9.68
N ALA A 62 13.48 -12.37 -11.02
CA ALA A 62 14.00 -11.30 -11.87
C ALA A 62 13.32 -9.95 -11.58
N LYS A 63 14.07 -8.85 -11.80
CA LYS A 63 13.63 -7.48 -11.51
C LYS A 63 12.26 -7.19 -12.16
N LEU A 64 11.23 -7.09 -11.33
CA LEU A 64 9.86 -6.79 -11.76
C LEU A 64 9.79 -5.51 -12.61
N GLU A 65 9.05 -5.57 -13.71
CA GLU A 65 8.82 -4.41 -14.56
C GLU A 65 7.90 -3.38 -13.87
N LYS A 66 8.02 -2.10 -14.23
CA LYS A 66 7.19 -1.05 -13.62
C LYS A 66 5.70 -1.26 -13.89
N ALA A 67 5.36 -1.71 -15.10
CA ALA A 67 3.97 -2.00 -15.47
C ALA A 67 3.42 -3.17 -14.65
N GLU A 68 4.21 -4.22 -14.43
CA GLU A 68 3.81 -5.37 -13.61
C GLU A 68 3.49 -4.97 -12.16
N ILE A 69 4.37 -4.18 -11.51
CA ILE A 69 4.11 -3.68 -10.14
C ILE A 69 2.77 -2.93 -10.07
N LEU A 70 2.51 -2.06 -11.05
CA LEU A 70 1.27 -1.28 -11.10
C LEU A 70 0.05 -2.18 -11.30
N GLN A 71 0.14 -3.18 -12.19
CA GLN A 71 -0.93 -4.13 -12.45
C GLN A 71 -1.26 -4.95 -11.20
N MET A 72 -0.24 -5.52 -10.55
CA MET A 72 -0.41 -6.29 -9.30
C MET A 72 -1.02 -5.45 -8.18
N THR A 73 -0.67 -4.16 -8.12
CA THR A 73 -1.26 -3.20 -7.18
C THR A 73 -2.75 -2.99 -7.46
N VAL A 74 -3.12 -2.77 -8.73
CA VAL A 74 -4.53 -2.57 -9.13
C VAL A 74 -5.36 -3.82 -8.82
N ASP A 75 -4.85 -5.00 -9.12
CA ASP A 75 -5.56 -6.26 -8.89
C ASP A 75 -5.76 -6.51 -7.39
N HIS A 76 -4.75 -6.20 -6.57
CA HIS A 76 -4.88 -6.24 -5.11
C HIS A 76 -5.95 -5.26 -4.59
N LEU A 77 -6.00 -4.03 -5.12
CA LEU A 77 -7.04 -3.06 -4.73
C LEU A 77 -8.45 -3.50 -5.15
N LYS A 78 -8.60 -4.09 -6.34
CA LYS A 78 -9.88 -4.66 -6.79
C LYS A 78 -10.34 -5.81 -5.89
N MET A 79 -9.41 -6.69 -5.51
CA MET A 79 -9.69 -7.77 -4.57
C MET A 79 -10.14 -7.21 -3.21
N LEU A 80 -9.45 -6.22 -2.66
CA LEU A 80 -9.86 -5.56 -1.43
C LEU A 80 -11.26 -4.93 -1.54
N GLN A 81 -11.59 -4.30 -2.66
CA GLN A 81 -12.92 -3.71 -2.87
C GLN A 81 -14.01 -4.78 -2.99
N ALA A 82 -13.74 -5.90 -3.67
CA ALA A 82 -14.68 -7.01 -3.78
C ALA A 82 -14.95 -7.69 -2.43
N THR A 83 -13.94 -7.75 -1.55
CA THR A 83 -14.04 -8.31 -0.19
C THR A 83 -14.49 -7.27 0.85
N GLY A 84 -14.98 -6.09 0.43
CA GLY A 84 -15.55 -5.08 1.33
C GLY A 84 -14.53 -4.31 2.18
N GLY A 85 -13.28 -4.18 1.72
CA GLY A 85 -12.23 -3.43 2.41
C GLY A 85 -11.56 -4.16 3.58
N LYS A 86 -11.85 -5.45 3.75
CA LYS A 86 -11.25 -6.33 4.76
C LYS A 86 -9.79 -6.64 4.40
N GLY A 87 -8.88 -5.74 4.76
CA GLY A 87 -7.43 -5.96 4.67
C GLY A 87 -6.89 -6.90 5.75
N PRO A 88 -5.57 -7.15 5.84
CA PRO A 88 -4.95 -8.10 6.78
C PRO A 88 -5.24 -7.89 8.29
N LEU A 89 -5.86 -6.77 8.66
CA LEU A 89 -6.40 -6.54 10.01
C LEU A 89 -7.64 -7.41 10.30
N ASP A 90 -8.24 -7.99 9.27
CA ASP A 90 -9.35 -8.95 9.33
C ASP A 90 -8.88 -10.34 9.78
N VAL A 91 -7.57 -10.63 9.93
CA VAL A 91 -7.13 -11.92 10.53
C VAL A 91 -7.60 -12.04 11.99
N GLN A 92 -7.63 -10.94 12.73
CA GLN A 92 -8.14 -10.92 14.12
C GLN A 92 -9.67 -11.00 14.17
N VAL A 93 -10.35 -10.32 13.23
CA VAL A 93 -11.82 -10.42 13.08
C VAL A 93 -12.21 -11.83 12.65
N SER A 94 -11.45 -12.42 11.72
CA SER A 94 -11.60 -13.79 11.26
C SER A 94 -11.31 -14.80 12.36
N ALA A 95 -10.32 -14.57 13.24
CA ALA A 95 -10.06 -15.46 14.38
C ALA A 95 -11.21 -15.46 15.40
N LEU A 96 -11.82 -14.29 15.66
CA LEU A 96 -13.01 -14.20 16.50
C LEU A 96 -14.22 -14.87 15.81
N ASP A 97 -14.40 -14.66 14.49
CA ASP A 97 -15.44 -15.32 13.71
C ASP A 97 -15.27 -16.85 13.73
N PHE A 98 -14.04 -17.37 13.59
CA PHE A 98 -13.75 -18.81 13.69
C PHE A 98 -13.97 -19.35 15.10
N LEU A 99 -13.64 -18.57 16.14
CA LEU A 99 -13.90 -18.93 17.53
C LEU A 99 -15.40 -19.02 17.80
N SER A 100 -16.17 -18.00 17.41
CA SER A 100 -17.63 -17.96 17.52
C SER A 100 -18.28 -19.11 16.75
N LEU A 101 -17.78 -19.42 15.54
CA LEU A 101 -18.25 -20.55 14.75
C LEU A 101 -18.00 -21.89 15.45
N GLY A 102 -16.79 -22.10 15.97
CA GLY A 102 -16.43 -23.32 16.72
C GLY A 102 -17.24 -23.49 18.01
N PHE A 103 -17.53 -22.40 18.73
CA PHE A 103 -18.44 -22.45 19.87
C PHE A 103 -19.88 -22.79 19.44
N GLY A 104 -20.37 -22.27 18.30
CA GLY A 104 -21.69 -22.63 17.76
C GLY A 104 -21.82 -24.11 17.40
N GLU A 105 -20.78 -24.70 16.82
CA GLU A 105 -20.71 -26.15 16.56
C GLU A 105 -20.69 -26.94 17.87
N CYS A 106 -19.90 -26.49 18.86
CA CYS A 106 -19.85 -27.11 20.19
C CYS A 106 -21.22 -27.09 20.88
N VAL A 107 -21.94 -25.97 20.87
CA VAL A 107 -23.31 -25.85 21.42
C VAL A 107 -24.24 -26.88 20.77
N THR A 108 -24.17 -26.99 19.45
CA THR A 108 -25.03 -27.90 18.68
C THR A 108 -24.76 -29.35 19.04
N GLU A 109 -23.48 -29.75 19.10
CA GLU A 109 -23.08 -31.11 19.40
C GLU A 109 -23.34 -31.50 20.86
N VAL A 110 -23.08 -30.59 21.80
CA VAL A 110 -23.39 -30.79 23.24
C VAL A 110 -24.90 -30.93 23.45
N SER A 111 -25.70 -30.07 22.83
CA SER A 111 -27.17 -30.16 22.86
C SER A 111 -27.66 -31.51 22.31
N ARG A 112 -27.11 -31.95 21.17
CA ARG A 112 -27.43 -33.25 20.55
C ARG A 112 -27.02 -34.42 21.44
N TYR A 113 -25.81 -34.40 21.99
CA TYR A 113 -25.29 -35.47 22.84
C TYR A 113 -26.12 -35.64 24.11
N LEU A 114 -26.37 -34.54 24.83
CA LEU A 114 -27.17 -34.55 26.05
C LEU A 114 -28.62 -34.98 25.76
N SER A 115 -29.23 -34.51 24.67
CA SER A 115 -30.57 -34.95 24.25
C SER A 115 -30.63 -36.46 23.90
N SER A 116 -29.52 -37.05 23.47
CA SER A 116 -29.43 -38.48 23.11
C SER A 116 -29.07 -39.40 24.28
N MET A 117 -28.37 -38.88 25.29
CA MET A 117 -27.97 -39.62 26.49
C MET A 117 -29.01 -39.53 27.61
N GLU A 118 -29.70 -38.41 27.70
CA GLU A 118 -30.71 -38.14 28.73
C GLU A 118 -32.09 -38.10 28.07
N ALA A 119 -32.71 -39.27 27.91
CA ALA A 119 -34.17 -39.37 27.69
C ALA A 119 -34.97 -38.94 28.94
N GLN A 120 -34.34 -38.28 29.93
CA GLN A 120 -34.93 -37.93 31.21
C GLN A 120 -34.35 -36.57 31.65
N ASP A 121 -35.21 -35.55 31.68
CA ASP A 121 -35.02 -34.23 32.29
C ASP A 121 -34.21 -33.16 31.50
N TYR A 122 -34.81 -32.63 30.43
CA TYR A 122 -34.56 -31.28 29.87
C TYR A 122 -34.65 -30.14 30.92
N SER A 123 -35.08 -30.45 32.15
CA SER A 123 -35.13 -29.57 33.31
C SER A 123 -33.86 -29.55 34.16
N ASP A 124 -32.78 -30.25 33.78
CA ASP A 124 -31.53 -30.18 34.52
C ASP A 124 -30.95 -28.74 34.51
N PRO A 125 -30.81 -28.08 35.67
CA PRO A 125 -30.17 -26.77 35.76
C PRO A 125 -28.72 -26.76 35.22
N LEU A 126 -28.04 -27.91 35.17
CA LEU A 126 -26.72 -28.03 34.55
C LEU A 126 -26.77 -27.90 33.03
N TYR A 127 -27.74 -28.54 32.38
CA TYR A 127 -27.96 -28.44 30.93
C TYR A 127 -28.16 -26.98 30.49
N SER A 128 -29.09 -26.29 31.15
CA SER A 128 -29.40 -24.87 30.84
C SER A 128 -28.20 -23.94 31.09
N ARG A 129 -27.48 -24.12 32.19
CA ARG A 129 -26.27 -23.34 32.50
C ARG A 129 -25.14 -23.58 31.50
N LEU A 130 -24.91 -24.83 31.10
CA LEU A 130 -23.85 -25.20 30.16
C LEU A 130 -24.12 -24.60 28.77
N LEU A 131 -25.32 -24.77 28.23
CA LEU A 131 -25.68 -24.18 26.93
C LEU A 131 -25.68 -22.66 26.96
N SER A 132 -26.15 -22.04 28.05
CA SER A 132 -26.12 -20.59 28.22
C SER A 132 -24.68 -20.06 28.21
N HIS A 133 -23.76 -20.73 28.91
CA HIS A 133 -22.34 -20.36 28.92
C HIS A 133 -21.71 -20.48 27.53
N LEU A 134 -21.90 -21.61 26.85
CA LEU A 134 -21.34 -21.82 25.52
C LEU A 134 -21.91 -20.84 24.48
N THR A 135 -23.20 -20.51 24.58
CA THR A 135 -23.84 -19.50 23.71
C THR A 135 -23.30 -18.09 23.99
N SER A 136 -23.00 -17.77 25.25
CA SER A 136 -22.34 -16.51 25.62
C SER A 136 -20.90 -16.44 25.13
N CYS A 137 -20.21 -17.57 24.96
CA CYS A 137 -18.87 -17.63 24.38
C CYS A 137 -18.88 -17.57 22.84
N ALA A 138 -20.01 -17.91 22.21
CA ALA A 138 -20.20 -17.80 20.77
C ALA A 138 -20.55 -16.39 20.28
N SER A 139 -20.95 -15.50 21.21
CA SER A 139 -21.44 -14.14 20.92
C SER A 139 -20.35 -13.07 20.96
#